data_AF-A0AAV2ZGL5-F1
#
_entry.id   AF-A0AAV2ZGL5-F1
#
_cell.length_a   1.000
_cell.length_b   1.000
_cell.length_c   1.000
_cell.angle_alpha   90.00
_cell.angle_beta   90.00
_cell.angle_gamma   90.00
#
_symmetry.space_group_name_H-M   'P 1'
#
loop_
_entity.id
_entity.type
_entity.pdbx_description
1 polymer ?
#
loop_
_entity_poly.entity_id
_entity_poly.type
_entity_poly.pdbx_seq_one_letter_code
_entity_poly.pdbx_strand_id
1 'polypeptide(L)'
;MDSRYQEVKRDQVPHAFSADGAIEAIVFAGDVFGVPDSIKTEAPVTYVHYTLQPELSATTRGCGTGSAGPRVSLQASGMSDAAVEFIVISGEPLREPVVQHGPFVMISEEGICDTIYDFQSGQNGFEHAWLWRPKSGKLA
;
A
#
# COMPACT_ATOMS: atom_id res chain seq x y z
N MET A 1 11.45 -11.51 11.78
CA MET A 1 11.79 -10.29 11.04
C MET A 1 11.44 -9.12 11.93
N ASP A 2 12.33 -8.15 12.11
CA ASP A 2 12.08 -7.07 13.07
C ASP A 2 11.14 -6.03 12.48
N SER A 3 10.29 -5.46 13.34
CA SER A 3 9.42 -4.35 12.96
C SER A 3 10.26 -3.16 12.48
N ARG A 4 9.89 -2.57 11.35
CA ARG A 4 10.55 -1.37 10.81
C ARG A 4 9.54 -0.34 10.35
N TYR A 5 9.96 0.92 10.39
CA TYR A 5 9.22 2.03 9.81
C TYR A 5 9.91 2.54 8.56
N GLN A 6 9.12 2.99 7.59
CA GLN A 6 9.60 3.68 6.38
C GLN A 6 8.82 4.98 6.26
N GLU A 7 9.34 6.04 6.85
CA GLU A 7 8.76 7.38 6.72
C GLU A 7 9.11 7.94 5.34
N VAL A 8 8.10 8.40 4.60
CA VAL A 8 8.30 9.10 3.34
C VAL A 8 7.63 10.45 3.43
N LYS A 9 8.41 11.51 3.25
CA LYS A 9 7.86 12.87 3.21
C LYS A 9 7.23 13.15 1.85
N ARG A 10 6.26 14.07 1.81
CA ARG A 10 5.52 14.40 0.57
C ARG A 10 6.43 14.83 -0.59
N ASP A 11 7.49 15.57 -0.29
CA ASP A 11 8.48 16.04 -1.27
C ASP A 11 9.40 14.93 -1.80
N GLN A 12 9.43 13.77 -1.13
CA GLN A 12 10.24 12.61 -1.49
C GLN A 12 9.43 11.56 -2.26
N VAL A 13 8.10 11.66 -2.28
CA VAL A 13 7.28 10.73 -3.07
C VAL A 13 7.46 11.07 -4.54
N PRO A 14 7.84 10.11 -5.40
CA PRO A 14 8.00 10.36 -6.82
C PRO A 14 6.68 10.73 -7.51
N HIS A 15 6.73 11.73 -8.38
CA HIS A 15 5.65 12.10 -9.29
C HIS A 15 6.04 11.68 -10.71
N ALA A 16 5.15 10.93 -11.35
CA ALA A 16 5.29 10.48 -12.72
C ALA A 16 4.18 11.09 -13.58
N PHE A 17 4.51 11.47 -14.81
CA PHE A 17 3.55 12.08 -15.73
C PHE A 17 3.41 11.24 -16.98
N SER A 18 2.20 11.19 -17.54
CA SER A 18 2.00 10.61 -18.87
C SER A 18 2.70 11.45 -19.95
N ALA A 19 2.96 10.85 -21.11
CA ALA A 19 3.69 11.52 -22.21
C ALA A 19 2.98 12.78 -22.73
N ASP A 20 1.65 12.84 -22.61
CA ASP A 20 0.81 13.99 -22.96
C ASP A 20 0.60 14.98 -21.79
N GLY A 21 1.11 14.66 -20.59
CA GLY A 21 0.92 15.47 -19.38
C GLY A 21 -0.50 15.46 -18.81
N ALA A 22 -1.40 14.66 -19.37
CA ALA A 22 -2.81 14.57 -18.98
C ALA A 22 -3.04 13.85 -17.63
N ILE A 23 -2.06 13.05 -17.21
CA ILE A 23 -2.13 12.17 -16.05
C ILE A 23 -0.92 12.45 -15.16
N GLU A 24 -1.18 12.74 -13.90
CA GLU A 24 -0.19 12.74 -12.84
C GLU A 24 -0.36 11.49 -11.98
N ALA A 25 0.75 10.85 -11.63
CA ALA A 25 0.79 9.65 -10.81
C ALA A 25 1.80 9.83 -9.66
N ILE A 26 1.31 9.78 -8.43
CA ILE A 26 2.11 9.80 -7.20
C ILE A 26 2.39 8.34 -6.83
N VAL A 27 3.66 7.93 -6.93
CA VAL A 27 4.09 6.53 -6.85
C VAL A 27 4.54 6.21 -5.42
N PHE A 28 3.66 5.61 -4.62
CA PHE A 28 4.02 5.17 -3.27
C PHE A 28 4.72 3.82 -3.25
N ALA A 29 4.30 2.88 -4.11
CA ALA A 29 4.90 1.55 -4.28
C ALA A 29 4.73 1.07 -5.74
N GLY A 30 5.75 0.46 -6.32
CA GLY A 30 5.77 -0.03 -7.71
C GLY A 30 6.51 0.90 -8.68
N ASP A 31 6.26 0.71 -9.98
CA ASP A 31 6.82 1.54 -11.06
C ASP A 31 5.69 2.01 -11.97
N VAL A 32 5.68 3.31 -12.29
CA VAL A 32 4.70 3.91 -13.20
C VAL A 32 5.37 4.89 -14.12
N PHE A 33 5.07 4.79 -15.41
CA PHE A 33 5.68 5.62 -16.48
C PHE A 33 7.23 5.61 -16.46
N GLY A 34 7.85 4.54 -15.94
CA GLY A 34 9.31 4.42 -15.81
C GLY A 34 9.90 5.15 -14.61
N VAL A 35 9.04 5.62 -13.69
CA VAL A 35 9.43 6.20 -12.40
C VAL A 35 9.17 5.15 -11.31
N PRO A 36 10.22 4.65 -10.65
CA PRO A 36 10.08 3.69 -9.55
C PRO A 36 9.67 4.39 -8.25
N ASP A 37 9.14 3.60 -7.31
CA ASP A 37 8.82 4.04 -5.96
C ASP A 37 10.07 4.28 -5.09
N SER A 38 9.84 4.80 -3.89
CA SER A 38 10.89 5.12 -2.90
C SER A 38 10.85 4.25 -1.64
N ILE A 39 10.06 3.18 -1.62
CA ILE A 39 9.90 2.31 -0.46
C ILE A 39 10.39 0.88 -0.72
N LYS A 40 10.50 0.10 0.34
CA LYS A 40 10.77 -1.34 0.26
C LYS A 40 9.55 -2.12 0.68
N THR A 41 9.05 -2.94 -0.22
CA THR A 41 7.91 -3.82 0.03
C THR A 41 8.41 -5.25 0.18
N GLU A 42 7.93 -5.99 1.19
CA GLU A 42 8.27 -7.41 1.37
C GLU A 42 7.48 -8.30 0.41
N ALA A 43 6.21 -7.99 0.21
CA ALA A 43 5.39 -8.58 -0.83
C ALA A 43 5.31 -7.61 -2.02
N PRO A 44 5.41 -8.09 -3.27
CA PRO A 44 5.22 -7.24 -4.44
C PRO A 44 3.85 -6.56 -4.41
N VAL A 45 3.84 -5.25 -4.24
CA VAL A 45 2.63 -4.43 -4.20
C VAL A 45 2.86 -3.15 -4.99
N THR A 46 1.81 -2.72 -5.69
CA THR A 46 1.70 -1.42 -6.34
C THR A 46 0.67 -0.61 -5.58
N TYR A 47 1.03 0.62 -5.22
CA TYR A 47 0.15 1.61 -4.61
C TYR A 47 0.45 2.94 -5.29
N VAL A 48 -0.50 3.44 -6.08
CA VAL A 48 -0.29 4.65 -6.87
C VAL A 48 -1.55 5.50 -6.82
N HIS A 49 -1.39 6.78 -6.52
CA HIS A 49 -2.46 7.77 -6.59
C HIS A 49 -2.37 8.51 -7.93
N TYR A 50 -3.43 8.47 -8.72
CA TYR A 50 -3.53 9.16 -10.00
C TYR A 50 -4.46 10.36 -9.91
N THR A 51 -4.09 11.41 -10.63
CA THR A 51 -4.94 12.56 -10.94
C THR A 51 -5.10 12.64 -12.45
N LEU A 52 -6.36 12.61 -12.92
CA LEU A 52 -6.73 12.57 -14.33
C LEU A 52 -7.60 13.79 -14.66
N GLN A 53 -7.28 14.51 -15.73
CA GLN A 53 -8.16 15.56 -16.23
C GLN A 53 -9.45 14.99 -16.85
N PRO A 54 -10.58 15.71 -16.80
CA PRO A 54 -11.86 15.22 -17.33
C PRO A 54 -11.81 14.96 -18.85
N GLU A 55 -12.69 14.06 -19.32
CA GLU A 55 -12.80 13.62 -20.73
C GLU A 55 -11.56 12.88 -21.30
N LEU A 56 -10.61 12.50 -20.43
CA LEU A 56 -9.42 11.74 -20.83
C LEU A 56 -9.52 10.27 -20.43
N SER A 57 -8.85 9.44 -21.23
CA SER A 57 -8.67 8.02 -20.98
C SER A 57 -7.22 7.73 -20.63
N ALA A 58 -6.99 7.18 -19.45
CA ALA A 58 -5.71 6.69 -18.99
C ALA A 58 -5.61 5.18 -19.17
N THR A 59 -4.45 4.67 -19.55
CA THR A 59 -4.14 3.24 -19.36
C THR A 59 -2.92 3.15 -18.48
N THR A 60 -3.10 2.59 -17.29
CA THR A 60 -2.00 2.27 -16.39
C THR A 60 -1.77 0.77 -16.30
N ARG A 61 -0.59 0.38 -15.84
CA ARG A 61 -0.26 -1.02 -15.53
C ARG A 61 -0.32 -1.21 -14.02
N GLY A 62 -0.91 -2.33 -13.60
CA GLY A 62 -0.79 -2.84 -12.23
C GLY A 62 0.51 -3.60 -12.02
N CYS A 63 0.61 -4.27 -10.88
CA CYS A 63 1.79 -5.01 -10.42
C CYS A 63 2.23 -6.09 -11.44
N GLY A 64 3.48 -6.02 -11.88
CA GLY A 64 4.16 -7.01 -12.72
C GLY A 64 5.48 -6.46 -13.26
N THR A 65 6.55 -7.26 -13.20
CA THR A 65 7.85 -6.89 -13.77
C THR A 65 7.77 -6.91 -15.31
N GLY A 66 7.90 -5.74 -15.94
CA GLY A 66 7.98 -5.61 -17.41
C GLY A 66 6.63 -5.45 -18.12
N SER A 67 6.59 -5.75 -19.43
CA SER A 67 5.44 -5.52 -20.32
C SER A 67 4.24 -6.46 -20.12
N ALA A 68 4.26 -7.32 -19.10
CA ALA A 68 3.32 -8.44 -18.92
C ALA A 68 2.34 -8.29 -17.73
N GLY A 69 2.40 -7.18 -16.98
CA GLY A 69 1.45 -6.91 -15.89
C GLY A 69 0.02 -6.59 -16.37
N PRO A 70 -1.01 -6.82 -15.54
CA PRO A 70 -2.40 -6.48 -15.86
C PRO A 70 -2.52 -5.00 -16.20
N ARG A 71 -3.19 -4.69 -17.33
CA ARG A 71 -3.45 -3.31 -17.76
C ARG A 71 -4.81 -2.89 -17.22
N VAL A 72 -4.83 -1.76 -16.53
CA VAL A 72 -6.06 -1.11 -16.06
C VAL A 72 -6.29 0.10 -16.93
N SER A 73 -7.31 0.05 -17.78
CA SER A 73 -7.80 1.18 -18.55
C SER A 73 -8.85 1.92 -17.75
N LEU A 74 -8.69 3.24 -17.64
CA LEU A 74 -9.56 4.13 -16.89
C LEU A 74 -9.99 5.23 -17.83
N GLN A 75 -11.30 5.50 -17.87
CA GLN A 75 -11.86 6.56 -18.67
C GLN A 75 -12.68 7.44 -17.74
N ALA A 76 -12.31 8.71 -17.63
CA ALA A 76 -13.13 9.71 -16.98
C ALA A 76 -14.14 10.22 -18.00
N SER A 77 -15.42 9.90 -17.82
CA SER A 77 -16.53 10.49 -18.57
C SER A 77 -17.30 11.40 -17.63
N GLY A 78 -17.35 12.70 -17.93
CA GLY A 78 -17.98 13.67 -17.04
C GLY A 78 -17.91 15.09 -17.56
N MET A 79 -19.06 15.76 -17.59
CA MET A 79 -19.22 17.15 -18.07
C MET A 79 -18.62 18.21 -17.13
N SER A 80 -17.83 17.82 -16.13
CA SER A 80 -17.25 18.69 -15.12
C SER A 80 -15.78 18.96 -15.45
N ASP A 81 -15.32 20.20 -15.25
CA ASP A 81 -13.91 20.59 -15.44
C ASP A 81 -12.99 20.13 -14.27
N ALA A 82 -13.54 19.43 -13.28
CA ALA A 82 -12.78 18.97 -12.13
C ALA A 82 -11.98 17.69 -12.44
N ALA A 83 -10.71 17.67 -12.04
CA ALA A 83 -9.86 16.49 -12.12
C ALA A 83 -10.41 15.34 -11.26
N VAL A 84 -10.23 14.11 -11.74
CA VAL A 84 -10.61 12.87 -11.06
C VAL A 84 -9.39 12.28 -10.37
N GLU A 85 -9.49 12.07 -9.06
CA GLU A 85 -8.47 11.42 -8.23
C GLU A 85 -8.87 9.98 -7.90
N PHE A 86 -7.95 9.03 -8.05
CA PHE A 86 -8.18 7.64 -7.69
C PHE A 86 -6.88 6.92 -7.33
N ILE A 87 -6.99 5.84 -6.56
CA ILE A 87 -5.83 5.03 -6.17
C ILE A 87 -5.95 3.65 -6.84
N VAL A 88 -4.85 3.18 -7.41
CA VAL A 88 -4.71 1.81 -7.89
C VAL A 88 -3.83 1.05 -6.91
N ILE A 89 -4.39 -0.03 -6.37
CA ILE A 89 -3.67 -0.97 -5.52
C ILE A 89 -3.71 -2.34 -6.20
N SER A 90 -2.55 -2.99 -6.31
CA SER A 90 -2.45 -4.37 -6.80
C SER A 90 -1.25 -5.04 -6.15
N GLY A 91 -1.21 -6.37 -6.13
CA GLY A 91 -0.08 -7.10 -5.58
C GLY A 91 -0.10 -8.56 -6.01
N GLU A 92 1.02 -9.24 -5.81
CA GLU A 92 1.11 -10.67 -6.08
C GLU A 92 0.43 -11.47 -4.94
N PRO A 93 -0.53 -12.35 -5.25
CA PRO A 93 -1.14 -13.19 -4.23
C PRO A 93 -0.10 -14.11 -3.60
N LEU A 94 0.03 -14.07 -2.26
CA LEU A 94 0.95 -14.91 -1.51
C LEU A 94 0.60 -16.41 -1.57
N ARG A 95 -0.67 -16.74 -1.87
CA ARG A 95 -1.19 -18.13 -1.92
C ARG A 95 -0.99 -18.92 -0.62
N GLU A 96 -0.96 -18.23 0.52
CA GLU A 96 -0.89 -18.82 1.85
C GLU A 96 -2.27 -18.80 2.52
N PRO A 97 -2.57 -19.73 3.44
CA PRO A 97 -3.76 -19.65 4.27
C PRO A 97 -3.76 -18.36 5.10
N VAL A 98 -4.95 -17.80 5.32
CA VAL A 98 -5.12 -16.59 6.12
C VAL A 98 -6.05 -16.90 7.27
N VAL A 99 -5.53 -16.83 8.50
CA VAL A 99 -6.31 -16.90 9.74
C VAL A 99 -6.14 -15.58 10.46
N GLN A 100 -7.25 -14.89 10.76
CA GLN A 100 -7.25 -13.59 11.40
C GLN A 100 -8.04 -13.62 12.71
N HIS A 101 -7.47 -13.03 13.76
CA HIS A 101 -8.15 -12.78 15.02
C HIS A 101 -7.82 -11.37 15.53
N GLY A 102 -8.77 -10.44 15.38
CA GLY A 102 -8.56 -9.04 15.74
C GLY A 102 -7.39 -8.41 14.96
N PRO A 103 -6.35 -7.90 15.65
CA PRO A 103 -5.18 -7.28 15.01
C PRO A 103 -4.14 -8.29 14.51
N PHE A 104 -4.29 -9.58 14.83
CA PHE A 104 -3.29 -10.61 14.49
C PHE A 104 -3.73 -11.42 13.26
N VAL A 105 -2.80 -11.63 12.35
CA VAL A 105 -2.98 -12.42 11.11
C VAL A 105 -1.83 -13.42 11.02
N MET A 106 -2.16 -14.71 10.93
CA MET A 106 -1.21 -15.82 10.84
C MET A 106 -1.67 -16.86 9.81
N ILE A 107 -0.79 -17.82 9.49
CA ILE A 107 -1.09 -18.91 8.53
C ILE A 107 -1.85 -20.10 9.15
N SER A 108 -2.04 -20.14 10.48
CA SER A 108 -2.71 -21.24 11.19
C SER A 108 -3.43 -20.76 12.46
N GLU A 109 -4.40 -21.55 12.94
CA GLU A 109 -5.09 -21.29 14.22
C GLU A 109 -4.15 -21.41 15.42
N GLU A 110 -3.24 -22.38 15.41
CA GLU A 110 -2.20 -22.54 16.44
C GLU A 110 -1.33 -21.29 16.55
N GLY A 111 -0.90 -20.72 15.41
CA GLY A 111 -0.11 -19.49 15.40
C GLY A 111 -0.87 -18.29 15.97
N ILE A 112 -2.19 -18.23 15.80
CA ILE A 112 -3.03 -17.22 16.45
C ILE A 112 -3.05 -17.43 17.97
N CYS A 113 -3.25 -18.66 18.45
CA CYS A 113 -3.26 -18.99 19.88
C CYS A 113 -1.93 -18.61 20.55
N ASP A 114 -0.81 -18.95 19.92
CA ASP A 114 0.53 -18.60 20.41
C ASP A 114 0.73 -17.08 20.45
N THR A 115 0.34 -16.37 19.38
CA THR A 115 0.46 -14.90 19.31
C THR A 115 -0.37 -14.21 20.41
N ILE A 116 -1.58 -14.71 20.67
CA ILE A 116 -2.43 -14.19 21.75
C ILE A 116 -1.78 -14.43 23.12
N TYR A 117 -1.21 -15.62 23.34
CA TYR A 117 -0.47 -15.92 24.57
C TYR A 117 0.75 -15.02 24.74
N ASP A 118 1.53 -14.81 23.68
CA ASP A 118 2.71 -13.94 23.68
C ASP A 118 2.34 -12.49 23.98
N PHE A 119 1.26 -11.99 23.38
CA PHE A 119 0.74 -10.65 23.67
C PHE A 119 0.31 -10.52 25.13
N GLN A 120 -0.49 -11.47 25.64
CA GLN A 120 -0.99 -11.49 27.02
C GLN A 120 0.13 -11.61 28.06
N SER A 121 1.16 -12.41 27.77
CA SER A 121 2.29 -12.63 28.65
C SER A 121 3.42 -11.60 28.47
N GLY A 122 3.36 -10.76 27.43
CA GLY A 122 4.36 -9.75 27.11
C GLY A 122 5.69 -10.36 26.69
N GLN A 123 5.67 -11.33 25.78
CA GLN A 123 6.86 -12.05 25.29
C GLN A 123 6.95 -12.00 23.76
N ASN A 124 8.06 -12.49 23.20
CA ASN A 124 8.29 -12.67 21.76
C ASN A 124 7.99 -11.41 20.91
N GLY A 125 8.45 -10.24 21.37
CA GLY A 125 8.24 -8.96 20.71
C GLY A 125 7.17 -8.06 21.34
N PHE A 126 6.45 -8.54 22.36
CA PHE A 126 5.45 -7.78 23.12
C PHE A 126 5.90 -7.35 24.52
N GLU A 127 7.21 -7.38 24.81
CA GLU A 127 7.79 -7.10 26.14
C GLU A 127 7.42 -5.72 26.69
N HIS A 128 7.12 -4.78 25.79
CA HIS A 128 6.77 -3.41 26.14
C HIS A 128 5.27 -3.08 26.03
N ALA A 129 4.43 -4.04 25.61
CA ALA A 129 3.02 -3.79 25.31
C ALA A 129 2.24 -3.22 26.50
N TRP A 130 2.42 -3.81 27.70
CA TRP A 130 1.67 -3.44 28.90
C TRP A 130 2.15 -2.18 29.60
N LEU A 131 3.44 -1.85 29.42
CA LEU A 131 4.06 -0.68 30.04
C LEU A 131 3.92 0.57 29.17
N TRP A 132 3.61 0.40 27.88
CA TRP A 132 3.50 1.49 26.94
C TRP A 132 2.25 2.32 27.21
N ARG A 133 2.44 3.65 27.29
CA ARG A 133 1.36 4.63 27.35
C ARG A 133 1.66 5.75 26.37
N PRO A 134 0.70 6.16 25.52
CA PRO A 134 0.90 7.28 24.63
C PRO A 134 1.04 8.56 25.46
N LYS A 135 2.01 9.41 25.09
CA LYS A 135 2.23 10.72 25.74
C LYS A 135 1.00 11.63 25.68
N SER A 136 0.11 11.41 24.72
CA SER A 136 -1.14 12.15 24.53
C SER A 136 -2.26 11.75 25.49
N GLY A 137 -2.08 10.73 26.34
CA GLY A 137 -3.02 10.35 27.40
C GLY A 137 -4.37 9.80 26.95
N LYS A 138 -4.69 9.85 25.65
CA LYS A 138 -5.86 9.19 25.08
C LYS A 138 -5.47 7.79 24.61
N LEU A 139 -6.02 6.79 25.30
CA LEU A 139 -6.24 5.48 24.71
C LEU A 139 -7.39 5.66 23.72
N ALA A 140 -7.23 5.16 22.50
CA ALA A 140 -8.30 5.13 21.50
C ALA A 140 -9.48 4.29 22.01
#